data_AF-A0A444ESF5-F1
#
_entry.id   AF-A0A444ESF5-F1
#
_cell.length_a   1.000
_cell.length_b   1.000
_cell.length_c   1.000
_cell.angle_alpha   90.00
_cell.angle_beta   90.00
_cell.angle_gamma   90.00
#
_symmetry.space_group_name_H-M   'P 1'
#
loop_
_entity.id
_entity.type
_entity.pdbx_description
1 polymer ?
#
loop_
_entity_poly.entity_id
_entity_poly.type
_entity_poly.pdbx_seq_one_letter_code
_entity_poly.pdbx_strand_id
1 'polypeptide(L)'
;MKFTFLRMSKLLDNAIEQDEIFWNQDALKEEENDENYEEEVEVADEFDSDFNEDVRHTGPYRQTEIWLVRYEIMNLRNLERVLAREEEVKKKAVVHKAVYDGPQIRFTSRNGESYLEFIKGASFQSEIRTSSVPYPKKSFCVITGLPAKYAYS
;
A
#
# COMPACT_ATOMS: atom_id res chain seq x y z
N MET A 1 12.77 -7.36 -4.45
CA MET A 1 12.13 -7.50 -3.12
C MET A 1 13.01 -7.07 -1.93
N LYS A 2 14.35 -7.13 -1.98
CA LYS A 2 15.22 -6.72 -0.84
C LYS A 2 15.17 -5.22 -0.51
N PHE A 3 14.99 -4.34 -1.50
CA PHE A 3 15.00 -2.89 -1.31
C PHE A 3 13.79 -2.31 -0.55
N THR A 4 12.62 -2.94 -0.66
CA THR A 4 11.42 -2.50 0.06
C THR A 4 11.45 -2.87 1.53
N PHE A 5 12.07 -4.01 1.87
CA PHE A 5 12.28 -4.44 3.25
C PHE A 5 13.23 -3.51 4.01
N LEU A 6 14.38 -3.16 3.40
CA LEU A 6 15.32 -2.18 3.98
C LEU A 6 14.71 -0.78 4.17
N ARG A 7 13.80 -0.37 3.27
CA ARG A 7 13.11 0.93 3.41
C ARG A 7 12.11 0.91 4.55
N MET A 8 11.37 -0.20 4.70
CA MET A 8 10.41 -0.34 5.80
C MET A 8 11.11 -0.40 7.16
N SER A 9 12.20 -1.18 7.27
CA SER A 9 12.97 -1.26 8.51
C SER A 9 13.49 0.12 8.91
N LYS A 10 14.06 0.86 7.96
CA LYS A 10 14.56 2.22 8.23
C LYS A 10 13.49 3.22 8.66
N LEU A 11 12.24 3.06 8.20
CA LEU A 11 11.13 3.91 8.65
C LEU A 11 10.66 3.54 10.07
N LEU A 12 10.69 2.26 10.41
CA LEU A 12 10.39 1.78 11.75
C LEU A 12 11.46 2.21 12.75
N ASP A 13 12.75 2.08 12.38
CA ASP A 13 13.87 2.50 13.22
C ASP A 13 13.81 4.01 13.50
N ASN A 14 13.51 4.83 12.48
CA ASN A 14 13.37 6.29 12.65
C ASN A 14 12.17 6.66 13.53
N ALA A 15 11.04 5.97 13.42
CA ALA A 15 9.89 6.23 14.30
C ALA A 15 10.23 5.96 15.77
N ILE A 16 10.91 4.85 16.05
CA ILE A 16 11.34 4.47 17.40
C ILE A 16 12.33 5.51 17.96
N GLU A 17 13.32 5.93 17.17
CA GLU A 17 14.27 6.96 17.58
C GLU A 17 13.58 8.29 17.92
N GLN A 18 12.58 8.70 17.14
CA GLN A 18 11.83 9.94 17.42
C GLN A 18 10.97 9.82 18.68
N ASP A 19 10.35 8.66 18.91
CA ASP A 19 9.57 8.41 20.12
C ASP A 19 10.46 8.48 21.37
N GLU A 20 11.66 7.90 21.34
CA GLU A 20 12.61 7.99 22.44
C GLU A 20 13.07 9.43 22.72
N ILE A 21 13.28 10.25 21.69
CA ILE A 21 13.65 11.67 21.85
C ILE A 21 12.51 12.50 22.44
N PHE A 22 11.26 12.19 22.07
CA PHE A 22 10.09 12.88 22.55
C PHE A 22 9.76 12.52 24.01
N TRP A 23 9.77 11.23 24.35
CA TRP A 23 9.36 10.75 25.67
C TRP A 23 10.46 10.81 26.74
N ASN A 24 11.74 10.82 26.37
CA ASN A 24 12.84 10.94 27.35
C ASN A 24 13.23 12.39 27.68
N GLN A 25 12.34 13.35 27.47
CA GLN A 25 12.54 14.73 27.88
C GLN A 25 12.54 14.83 29.41
N ASP A 26 13.43 15.65 29.97
CA ASP A 26 13.55 15.81 31.43
C ASP A 26 12.24 16.27 32.09
N ALA A 27 11.40 17.03 31.36
CA ALA A 27 10.10 17.51 31.84
C ALA A 27 9.00 16.43 31.90
N LEU A 28 9.19 15.27 31.26
CA LEU A 28 8.23 14.15 31.25
C LEU A 28 8.73 12.95 32.08
N LYS A 29 9.90 13.06 32.71
CA LYS A 29 10.43 12.04 33.60
C LYS A 29 9.69 12.09 34.93
N GLU A 30 9.49 10.93 35.53
CA GLU A 30 8.99 10.84 36.90
C GLU A 30 9.98 11.56 37.84
N GLU A 31 9.49 12.56 38.56
CA GLU A 31 10.27 13.26 39.58
C GLU A 31 10.11 12.56 40.94
N GLU A 32 11.13 12.63 41.81
CA GLU A 32 11.07 12.04 43.15
C GLU A 32 9.95 12.64 44.02
N ASN A 33 9.45 13.82 43.65
CA ASN A 33 8.38 14.54 44.36
C ASN A 33 7.17 14.83 43.45
N ASP A 34 6.73 13.82 42.71
CA ASP A 34 5.50 13.85 41.89
C ASP A 34 4.26 13.64 42.76
N GLU A 35 3.89 14.68 43.51
CA GLU A 35 2.69 14.70 44.34
C GLU A 35 1.42 14.88 43.49
N ASN A 36 0.26 14.45 43.99
CA ASN A 36 -1.00 14.62 43.28
C ASN A 36 -1.31 16.12 43.11
N TYR A 37 -1.85 16.49 41.95
CA TYR A 37 -2.26 17.86 41.67
C TYR A 37 -3.18 18.42 42.76
N GLU A 38 -2.74 19.50 43.40
CA GLU A 38 -3.55 20.28 44.33
C GLU A 38 -4.25 21.40 43.58
N GLU A 39 -5.58 21.39 43.60
CA GLU A 39 -6.39 22.43 42.96
C GLU A 39 -6.19 23.76 43.71
N GLU A 40 -5.55 24.71 43.03
CA GLU A 40 -5.39 26.07 43.55
C GLU A 40 -6.73 26.80 43.52
N VAL A 41 -6.92 27.71 44.47
CA VAL A 41 -8.15 28.53 44.52
C VAL A 41 -8.20 29.41 43.28
N GLU A 42 -9.19 29.18 42.41
CA GLU A 42 -9.44 30.02 41.24
C GLU A 42 -9.70 31.47 41.69
N VAL A 43 -8.74 32.35 41.38
CA VAL A 43 -8.91 33.81 41.53
C VAL A 43 -9.61 34.33 40.28
N ALA A 44 -10.50 35.31 40.45
CA ALA A 44 -11.17 35.93 39.33
C ALA A 44 -10.15 36.58 38.37
N ASP A 45 -10.37 36.40 37.07
CA ASP A 45 -9.51 36.99 36.03
C ASP A 45 -9.34 38.50 36.23
N GLU A 46 -8.09 38.95 36.34
CA GLU A 46 -7.75 40.36 36.36
C GLU A 46 -7.69 40.89 34.92
N PHE A 47 -8.63 41.77 34.58
CA PHE A 47 -8.61 42.47 33.28
C PHE A 47 -7.73 43.71 33.34
N ASP A 48 -6.89 43.89 32.32
CA ASP A 48 -6.10 45.11 32.14
C ASP A 48 -7.00 46.35 32.02
N SER A 49 -6.47 47.50 32.42
CA SER A 49 -7.21 48.77 32.41
C SER A 49 -7.65 49.21 31.00
N ASP A 50 -7.00 48.71 29.96
CA ASP A 50 -7.28 48.98 28.55
C ASP A 50 -8.10 47.86 27.88
N PHE A 51 -8.57 46.85 28.62
CA PHE A 51 -9.36 45.73 28.08
C PHE A 51 -10.63 46.18 27.33
N ASN A 52 -11.28 47.24 27.82
CA ASN A 52 -12.46 47.85 27.20
C ASN A 52 -12.15 49.12 26.42
N GLU A 53 -10.88 49.51 26.30
CA GLU A 53 -10.52 50.66 25.48
C GLU A 53 -10.73 50.28 24.01
N ASP A 54 -11.49 51.11 23.28
CA ASP A 54 -11.57 50.96 21.83
C ASP A 54 -10.14 50.93 21.32
N VAL A 55 -9.80 49.86 20.63
CA VAL A 55 -8.51 49.68 19.99
C VAL A 55 -8.43 50.64 18.79
N ARG A 56 -8.37 51.94 19.07
CA ARG A 56 -8.21 53.00 18.07
C ARG A 56 -6.76 52.95 17.63
N HIS A 57 -6.53 52.15 16.60
CA HIS A 57 -5.23 51.97 15.96
C HIS A 57 -4.69 53.30 15.39
N THR A 58 -4.04 54.08 16.25
CA THR A 58 -2.97 54.98 15.85
C THR A 58 -1.66 54.40 16.39
N GLY A 59 -1.27 53.22 15.90
CA GLY A 59 -0.13 52.42 16.38
C GLY A 59 0.08 51.14 15.55
N PRO A 60 1.16 50.35 15.75
CA PRO A 60 1.84 49.46 14.78
C PRO A 60 1.10 48.16 14.40
N TYR A 61 -0.21 48.15 14.38
CA TYR A 61 -1.04 47.00 14.07
C TYR A 61 -1.08 46.59 12.59
N ARG A 62 -0.38 47.33 11.72
CA ARG A 62 -0.10 46.85 10.35
C ARG A 62 0.92 45.70 10.35
N GLN A 63 1.80 45.59 11.34
CA GLN A 63 2.93 44.64 11.26
C GLN A 63 2.51 43.19 11.51
N THR A 64 1.59 42.94 12.45
CA THR A 64 1.03 41.62 12.74
C THR A 64 0.12 41.14 11.63
N GLU A 65 -0.73 42.00 11.08
CA GLU A 65 -1.56 41.67 9.91
C GLU A 65 -0.70 41.38 8.67
N ILE A 66 0.33 42.18 8.41
CA ILE A 66 1.28 41.91 7.31
C ILE A 66 2.01 40.58 7.56
N TRP A 67 2.39 40.26 8.79
CA TRP A 67 3.03 38.99 9.12
C TRP A 67 2.08 37.81 8.90
N LEU A 68 0.84 37.90 9.36
CA LEU A 68 -0.20 36.88 9.16
C LEU A 68 -0.49 36.68 7.67
N VAL A 69 -0.65 37.76 6.90
CA VAL A 69 -0.85 37.69 5.44
C VAL A 69 0.37 37.08 4.73
N ARG A 70 1.59 37.46 5.13
CA ARG A 70 2.82 36.88 4.54
C ARG A 70 2.99 35.41 4.90
N TYR A 71 2.66 35.02 6.12
CA TYR A 71 2.69 33.63 6.59
C TYR A 71 1.67 32.79 5.84
N GLU A 72 0.45 33.30 5.69
CA GLU A 72 -0.61 32.64 4.92
C GLU A 72 -0.23 32.47 3.44
N ILE A 73 0.31 33.52 2.81
CA ILE A 73 0.82 33.43 1.42
C ILE A 73 1.95 32.39 1.32
N MET A 74 2.83 32.31 2.31
CA MET A 74 3.96 31.37 2.29
C MET A 74 3.49 29.92 2.51
N ASN A 75 2.54 29.71 3.41
CA ASN A 75 1.91 28.43 3.66
C ASN A 75 1.14 27.91 2.45
N LEU A 76 0.32 28.76 1.81
CA LEU A 76 -0.42 28.41 0.61
C LEU A 76 0.53 28.01 -0.55
N ARG A 77 1.59 28.80 -0.78
CA ARG A 77 2.61 28.47 -1.79
C ARG A 77 3.37 27.18 -1.47
N ASN A 78 3.61 26.89 -0.20
CA ASN A 78 4.24 25.64 0.21
C ASN A 78 3.30 24.45 -0.04
N LEU A 79 2.01 24.60 0.26
CA LEU A 79 0.99 23.58 -0.01
C LEU A 79 0.85 23.30 -1.51
N GLU A 80 0.80 24.34 -2.34
CA GLU A 80 0.77 24.20 -3.81
C GLU A 80 1.95 23.39 -4.34
N ARG A 81 3.16 23.63 -3.81
CA ARG A 81 4.36 22.87 -4.20
C ARG A 81 4.29 21.40 -3.79
N VAL A 82 3.74 21.10 -2.62
CA VAL A 82 3.56 19.71 -2.15
C VAL A 82 2.53 19.00 -3.03
N LEU A 83 1.37 19.61 -3.26
CA LEU A 83 0.31 19.05 -4.10
C LEU A 83 0.77 18.82 -5.54
N ALA A 84 1.51 19.76 -6.14
CA ALA A 84 2.07 19.58 -7.49
C ALA A 84 3.02 18.38 -7.56
N ARG A 85 3.90 18.22 -6.55
CA ARG A 85 4.81 17.07 -6.47
C ARG A 85 4.03 15.77 -6.26
N GLU A 86 3.00 15.76 -5.43
CA GLU A 86 2.14 14.58 -5.24
C GLU A 86 1.43 14.18 -6.52
N GLU A 87 0.89 15.13 -7.28
CA GLU A 87 0.26 14.86 -8.58
C GLU A 87 1.27 14.30 -9.59
N GLU A 88 2.47 14.87 -9.67
CA GLU A 88 3.53 14.34 -10.54
C GLU A 88 3.96 12.93 -10.14
N VAL A 89 4.13 12.68 -8.84
CA VAL A 89 4.47 11.36 -8.31
C VAL A 89 3.33 10.38 -8.58
N LYS A 90 2.07 10.79 -8.39
CA LYS A 90 0.89 9.96 -8.66
C LYS A 90 0.81 9.59 -10.14
N LYS A 91 1.00 10.55 -11.05
CA LYS A 91 1.04 10.30 -12.51
C LYS A 91 2.15 9.34 -12.90
N LYS A 92 3.35 9.50 -12.33
CA LYS A 92 4.51 8.60 -12.59
C LYS A 92 4.36 7.23 -11.91
N ALA A 93 3.64 7.16 -10.79
CA ALA A 93 3.39 5.94 -10.03
C ALA A 93 2.21 5.12 -10.56
N VAL A 94 1.43 5.64 -11.53
CA VAL A 94 0.48 4.82 -12.30
C VAL A 94 1.27 3.84 -13.15
N VAL A 95 1.63 2.71 -12.55
CA VAL A 95 2.19 1.58 -13.27
C VAL A 95 1.04 0.99 -14.07
N HIS A 96 1.01 1.26 -15.37
CA HIS A 96 0.17 0.53 -16.32
C HIS A 96 0.72 -0.90 -16.44
N LYS A 97 0.42 -1.74 -15.44
CA LYS A 97 0.63 -3.17 -15.51
C LYS A 97 -0.36 -3.67 -16.55
N ALA A 98 0.12 -4.25 -17.64
CA ALA A 98 -0.76 -4.96 -18.55
C ALA A 98 -1.45 -6.08 -17.74
N VAL A 99 -2.74 -5.90 -17.48
CA VAL A 99 -3.54 -6.92 -16.80
C VAL A 99 -3.77 -8.00 -17.84
N TYR A 100 -3.24 -9.20 -17.57
CA TYR A 100 -3.46 -10.34 -18.44
C TYR A 100 -4.96 -10.65 -18.51
N ASP A 101 -5.53 -10.53 -19.70
CA ASP A 101 -6.94 -10.78 -19.98
C ASP A 101 -7.16 -12.03 -20.84
N GLY A 102 -6.22 -12.97 -20.81
CA GLY A 102 -6.35 -14.25 -21.49
C GLY A 102 -7.11 -15.30 -20.68
N PRO A 103 -7.25 -16.51 -21.23
CA PRO A 103 -7.85 -17.66 -20.56
C PRO A 103 -7.19 -17.94 -19.21
N GLN A 104 -7.99 -18.12 -18.15
CA GLN A 104 -7.47 -18.26 -16.79
C GLN A 104 -8.07 -19.48 -16.09
N ILE A 105 -7.29 -20.16 -15.26
CA ILE A 105 -7.75 -21.27 -14.42
C ILE A 105 -7.52 -20.88 -12.96
N ARG A 106 -8.55 -21.02 -12.12
CA ARG A 106 -8.49 -20.76 -10.68
C ARG A 106 -8.51 -22.07 -9.92
N PHE A 107 -7.54 -22.23 -9.02
CA PHE A 107 -7.46 -23.37 -8.12
C PHE A 107 -7.97 -23.00 -6.73
N THR A 108 -8.80 -23.86 -6.15
CA THR A 108 -9.27 -23.70 -4.77
C THR A 108 -9.19 -25.05 -4.05
N SER A 109 -8.55 -25.07 -2.89
CA SER A 109 -8.48 -26.25 -2.02
C SER A 109 -9.09 -25.90 -0.68
N ARG A 110 -10.13 -26.64 -0.27
CA ARG A 110 -10.80 -26.46 1.02
C ARG A 110 -11.28 -27.81 1.54
N ASN A 111 -11.12 -28.03 2.84
CA ASN A 111 -11.59 -29.24 3.54
C ASN A 111 -11.07 -30.57 2.95
N GLY A 112 -9.86 -30.56 2.34
CA GLY A 112 -9.27 -31.74 1.72
C GLY A 112 -9.74 -32.00 0.27
N GLU A 113 -10.66 -31.20 -0.25
CA GLU A 113 -11.12 -31.27 -1.64
C GLU A 113 -10.48 -30.15 -2.45
N SER A 114 -10.07 -30.47 -3.68
CA SER A 114 -9.37 -29.55 -4.57
C SER A 114 -10.13 -29.40 -5.88
N TYR A 115 -10.40 -28.15 -6.25
CA TYR A 115 -11.22 -27.78 -7.41
C TYR A 115 -10.43 -26.89 -8.37
N LEU A 116 -10.69 -27.08 -9.66
CA LEU A 116 -10.18 -26.25 -10.75
C LEU A 116 -11.36 -25.63 -11.49
N GLU A 117 -11.40 -24.30 -11.51
CA GLU A 117 -12.42 -23.54 -12.21
C GLU A 117 -11.80 -22.87 -13.44
N PHE A 118 -12.42 -23.08 -14.60
CA PHE A 118 -12.00 -22.44 -15.85
C PHE A 118 -12.76 -21.11 -16.00
N ILE A 119 -12.03 -20.01 -16.12
CA ILE A 119 -12.53 -18.63 -16.15
C ILE A 119 -12.00 -17.94 -17.42
N LYS A 120 -12.64 -16.85 -17.86
CA LYS A 120 -12.22 -16.03 -19.00
C LYS A 120 -12.03 -16.82 -20.32
N GLY A 121 -12.93 -17.77 -20.59
CA GLY A 121 -12.89 -18.56 -21.83
C GLY A 121 -11.87 -19.69 -21.85
N ALA A 122 -11.21 -20.00 -20.72
CA ALA A 122 -10.52 -21.27 -20.59
C ALA A 122 -11.54 -22.41 -20.70
N SER A 123 -11.26 -23.42 -21.52
CA SER A 123 -12.12 -24.60 -21.68
C SER A 123 -11.30 -25.85 -21.40
N PHE A 124 -11.91 -26.80 -20.70
CA PHE A 124 -11.34 -28.13 -20.60
C PHE A 124 -11.49 -28.84 -21.95
N GLN A 125 -10.39 -29.07 -22.67
CA GLN A 125 -10.38 -29.87 -23.90
C GLN A 125 -10.51 -31.35 -23.53
N SER A 126 -11.70 -31.75 -23.08
CA SER A 126 -12.00 -33.14 -22.75
C SER A 126 -12.27 -33.96 -24.01
N GLU A 127 -11.21 -34.25 -24.76
CA GLU A 127 -11.16 -35.52 -25.49
C GLU A 127 -10.25 -36.44 -24.70
N ILE A 128 -10.78 -36.99 -23.59
CA ILE A 128 -10.11 -38.10 -22.92
C ILE A 128 -10.23 -39.28 -23.87
N ARG A 129 -9.19 -39.49 -24.69
CA ARG A 129 -9.08 -40.60 -25.62
C ARG A 129 -9.05 -41.90 -24.82
N THR A 130 -10.24 -42.46 -24.59
CA THR A 130 -10.44 -43.74 -23.91
C THR A 130 -10.31 -44.91 -24.88
N SER A 131 -10.37 -44.67 -26.19
CA SER A 131 -10.11 -45.69 -27.20
C SER A 131 -8.63 -45.75 -27.56
N SER A 132 -8.00 -46.91 -27.38
CA SER A 132 -6.68 -47.19 -27.93
C SER A 132 -6.71 -47.08 -29.46
N VAL A 133 -5.63 -46.62 -30.06
CA VAL A 133 -5.46 -46.67 -31.52
C VAL A 133 -5.61 -48.15 -31.95
N PRO A 134 -6.43 -48.48 -32.96
CA PRO A 134 -6.59 -49.85 -33.39
C PRO A 134 -5.25 -50.42 -33.86
N TYR A 135 -4.94 -51.65 -33.48
CA TYR A 135 -3.70 -52.31 -33.87
C TYR A 135 -3.56 -52.31 -35.40
N PRO A 136 -2.36 -52.01 -35.94
CA PRO A 136 -2.13 -52.07 -37.37
C PRO A 136 -2.45 -53.49 -37.88
N LYS A 137 -3.10 -53.56 -39.05
CA LYS A 137 -3.43 -54.85 -39.68
C LYS A 137 -2.12 -55.59 -39.95
N LYS A 138 -1.98 -56.79 -39.38
CA LYS A 138 -0.84 -57.68 -39.68
C LYS A 138 -0.86 -57.98 -41.17
N SER A 139 0.25 -57.75 -41.86
CA SER A 139 0.41 -58.19 -43.25
C SER A 139 0.47 -59.72 -43.29
N PHE A 140 -0.10 -60.31 -44.34
CA PHE A 140 -0.02 -61.75 -44.58
C PHE A 140 1.06 -62.04 -45.62
N CYS A 141 1.75 -63.16 -45.46
CA CYS A 141 2.69 -63.62 -46.46
C CYS A 141 1.94 -63.99 -47.74
N VAL A 142 2.37 -63.44 -48.88
CA VAL A 142 1.79 -63.72 -50.21
C VAL A 142 1.87 -65.20 -50.58
N ILE A 143 2.89 -65.92 -50.07
CA ILE A 143 3.15 -67.31 -50.44
C ILE A 143 2.43 -68.29 -49.49
N THR A 144 2.37 -67.98 -48.20
CA THR A 144 1.89 -68.93 -47.18
C THR A 144 0.56 -68.55 -46.54
N GLY A 145 0.05 -67.33 -46.75
CA GLY A 145 -1.19 -66.85 -46.13
C GLY A 145 -1.12 -66.70 -44.61
N LEU A 146 0.04 -66.93 -43.98
CA LEU A 146 0.26 -66.77 -42.55
C LEU A 146 0.68 -65.33 -42.21
N PRO A 147 0.48 -64.85 -40.97
CA PRO A 147 0.94 -63.53 -40.55
C PRO A 147 2.45 -63.36 -40.79
N ALA A 148 2.83 -62.29 -41.49
CA ALA A 148 4.22 -62.03 -41.82
C ALA A 148 5.04 -61.76 -40.55
N LYS A 149 6.21 -62.43 -40.45
CA LYS A 149 7.15 -62.24 -39.33
C LYS A 149 8.00 -60.97 -39.47
N TYR A 150 8.22 -60.52 -40.70
CA TYR A 150 9.05 -59.37 -41.02
C TYR A 150 8.29 -58.48 -42.01
N ALA A 151 8.29 -57.17 -41.77
CA ALA A 151 7.79 -56.18 -42.72
C ALA A 151 8.97 -55.72 -43.58
N TYR A 152 8.89 -55.88 -44.90
CA TYR A 152 9.80 -55.21 -45.82
C TYR A 152 9.31 -53.76 -45.96
N SER A 153 10.16 -52.81 -45.53
CA SER A 153 9.99 -51.37 -45.77
C SER A 153 10.61 -50.97 -47.10
#